data_AF-A0A937VBG6-F1
#
_entry.id   AF-A0A937VBG6-F1
#
_cell.length_a   1.000
_cell.length_b   1.000
_cell.length_c   1.000
_cell.angle_alpha   90.00
_cell.angle_beta   90.00
_cell.angle_gamma   90.00
#
_symmetry.space_group_name_H-M   'P 1'
#
loop_
_entity.id
_entity.type
_entity.pdbx_description
1 polymer ?
#
loop_
_entity_poly.entity_id
_entity_poly.type
_entity_poly.pdbx_seq_one_letter_code
_entity_poly.pdbx_strand_id
1 'polypeptide(L)'
;MTQTTTRVTRRGFIKLVYGLFGALGLGAFAAPALAYFWPAKLEEVPSEPVPVGPAGDLKVGDSRTISYGRYPALVLNTPAGMRAYLAVCTHFACLVKYDGVKDEIVCPCHAGFFRSDDG
;
A
#
# COMPACT_ATOMS: atom_id res chain seq x y z
N MET A 1 49.36 36.19 14.62
CA MET A 1 48.59 34.92 14.66
C MET A 1 47.98 34.77 16.04
N THR A 2 46.78 35.32 16.26
CA THR A 2 46.06 35.24 17.54
C THR A 2 45.26 33.95 17.56
N GLN A 3 45.71 32.97 18.36
CA GLN A 3 44.92 31.77 18.65
C GLN A 3 43.81 32.12 19.64
N THR A 4 42.57 32.25 19.15
CA THR A 4 41.38 32.32 19.99
C THR A 4 41.05 30.90 20.48
N THR A 5 41.49 30.54 21.68
CA THR A 5 41.04 29.30 22.32
C THR A 5 39.60 29.51 22.80
N THR A 6 38.63 28.93 22.10
CA THR A 6 37.21 28.94 22.46
C THR A 6 37.01 28.14 23.76
N ARG A 7 37.22 28.78 24.92
CA ARG A 7 36.91 28.15 26.23
C ARG A 7 35.40 28.07 26.40
N VAL A 8 34.86 26.86 26.36
CA VAL A 8 33.46 26.59 26.73
C VAL A 8 33.27 26.94 28.20
N THR A 9 32.37 27.87 28.50
CA THR A 9 32.06 28.22 29.89
C THR A 9 31.30 27.08 30.56
N ARG A 10 31.48 26.87 31.87
CA ARG A 10 30.71 25.88 32.65
C ARG A 10 29.20 25.99 32.42
N ARG A 11 28.68 27.22 32.35
CA ARG A 11 27.26 27.50 32.06
C ARG A 11 26.88 27.10 30.64
N GLY A 12 27.74 27.37 29.65
CA GLY A 12 27.55 26.95 28.27
C GLY A 12 27.53 25.43 28.12
N PHE A 13 28.47 24.75 28.78
CA PHE A 13 28.50 23.28 28.81
C PHE A 13 27.24 22.69 29.43
N ILE A 14 26.79 23.21 30.57
CA ILE A 14 25.56 22.74 31.23
C ILE A 14 24.32 22.98 30.34
N LYS A 15 24.20 24.13 29.68
CA LYS A 15 23.10 24.40 28.74
C LYS A 15 23.12 23.46 27.54
N LEU A 16 24.29 23.14 27.01
CA LEU A 16 24.44 22.17 25.92
C LEU A 16 23.96 20.79 26.35
N VAL A 17 24.37 20.34 27.54
CA VAL A 17 23.98 19.03 28.10
C VAL A 17 22.46 18.98 28.35
N TYR A 18 21.87 20.01 28.97
CA TYR A 18 20.42 20.07 29.16
C TYR A 18 19.65 20.14 27.84
N GLY A 19 20.16 20.87 26.85
CA GLY A 19 19.58 20.92 25.51
C GLY A 19 19.59 19.55 24.82
N LEU A 20 20.70 18.83 24.94
CA LEU A 20 20.81 17.46 24.42
C LEU A 20 19.83 16.51 25.10
N PHE A 21 19.77 16.48 26.43
CA PHE A 21 18.81 15.63 27.15
C PHE A 21 17.36 16.02 26.89
N GLY A 22 17.07 17.31 26.75
CA GLY A 22 15.75 17.80 26.36
C GLY A 22 15.35 17.32 24.96
N ALA A 23 16.26 17.38 23.99
CA ALA A 23 16.02 16.90 22.63
C ALA A 23 15.84 15.37 22.59
N LEU A 24 16.67 14.62 23.30
CA LEU A 24 16.55 13.16 23.39
C LEU A 24 15.24 12.74 24.08
N GLY A 25 14.88 13.42 25.19
CA GLY A 25 13.63 13.19 25.90
C GLY A 25 12.42 13.47 25.02
N LEU A 26 12.40 14.62 24.33
CA LEU A 26 11.34 14.94 23.37
C LEU A 26 11.26 13.89 22.26
N GLY A 27 12.40 13.48 21.69
CA GLY A 27 12.50 12.45 20.67
C GLY A 27 11.94 11.10 21.13
N ALA A 28 12.22 10.69 22.36
CA ALA A 28 11.75 9.43 22.93
C ALA A 28 10.23 9.33 23.03
N PHE A 29 9.51 10.46 23.18
CA PHE A 29 8.05 10.49 23.18
C PHE A 29 7.46 10.80 21.79
N ALA A 30 8.04 11.76 21.07
CA ALA A 30 7.53 12.18 19.76
C ALA A 30 7.69 11.08 18.70
N ALA A 31 8.82 10.35 18.70
CA ALA A 31 9.07 9.29 17.72
C ALA A 31 8.01 8.17 17.75
N PRO A 32 7.70 7.51 18.89
CA PRO A 32 6.66 6.49 18.92
C PRO A 32 5.25 7.08 18.70
N ALA A 33 4.98 8.30 19.16
CA ALA A 33 3.69 8.96 18.91
C ALA A 33 3.46 9.20 17.40
N LEU A 34 4.49 9.58 16.65
CA LEU A 34 4.42 9.70 15.20
C LEU A 34 4.38 8.33 14.52
N ALA A 35 5.21 7.39 14.97
CA ALA A 35 5.27 6.03 14.42
C ALA A 35 3.96 5.26 14.60
N TYR A 36 3.16 5.59 15.62
CA TYR A 36 1.83 5.02 15.83
C TYR A 36 0.90 5.19 14.61
N PHE A 37 1.04 6.28 13.86
CA PHE A 37 0.27 6.52 12.65
C PHE A 37 0.80 5.77 11.42
N TRP A 38 1.93 5.08 11.54
CA TRP A 38 2.50 4.28 10.47
C TRP A 38 2.18 2.79 10.69
N PRO A 39 1.57 2.09 9.72
CA PRO A 39 1.24 0.69 9.90
C PRO A 39 2.53 -0.14 10.07
N ALA A 40 2.62 -0.89 11.17
CA ALA A 40 3.79 -1.72 11.49
C ALA A 40 3.98 -2.93 10.55
N LYS A 41 2.89 -3.38 9.91
CA LYS A 41 2.89 -4.48 8.93
C LYS A 41 1.86 -4.16 7.84
N LEU A 42 2.32 -3.92 6.61
CA LEU A 42 1.45 -3.91 5.44
C LEU A 42 1.52 -5.29 4.79
N GLU A 43 0.48 -6.10 4.98
CA GLU A 43 0.32 -7.34 4.22
C GLU A 43 -0.53 -7.03 2.98
N GLU A 44 0.16 -6.57 1.92
CA GLU A 44 -0.52 -6.17 0.68
C GLU A 44 -0.95 -7.37 -0.16
N VAL A 45 -0.15 -8.44 -0.12
CA VAL A 45 -0.36 -9.69 -0.86
C VAL A 45 -0.24 -10.86 0.13
N PRO A 46 -1.17 -11.84 0.12
CA PRO A 46 -1.07 -13.04 0.95
C PRO A 46 0.24 -13.79 0.70
N SER A 47 0.88 -14.30 1.76
CA SER A 47 2.10 -15.10 1.63
C SER A 47 1.87 -16.50 1.04
N GLU A 48 0.62 -16.96 1.04
CA GLU A 48 0.21 -18.26 0.51
C GLU A 48 -0.77 -18.10 -0.66
N PRO A 49 -0.77 -19.04 -1.63
CA PRO A 49 -1.76 -19.04 -2.70
C PRO A 49 -3.19 -19.09 -2.17
N VAL A 50 -4.05 -18.21 -2.69
CA VAL A 50 -5.47 -18.19 -2.31
C VAL A 50 -6.28 -19.06 -3.28
N PRO A 51 -7.07 -20.03 -2.79
CA PRO A 51 -7.92 -20.84 -3.66
C PRO A 51 -9.04 -20.00 -4.27
N VAL A 52 -9.11 -19.97 -5.61
CA VAL A 52 -10.19 -19.30 -6.35
C VAL A 52 -11.44 -20.20 -6.44
N GLY A 53 -11.24 -21.52 -6.38
CA GLY A 53 -12.25 -22.56 -6.59
C GLY A 53 -11.96 -23.42 -7.82
N PRO A 54 -12.83 -24.40 -8.13
CA PRO A 54 -12.70 -25.25 -9.31
C PRO A 54 -12.71 -24.46 -10.62
N ALA A 55 -11.83 -24.82 -11.56
CA ALA A 55 -11.75 -24.16 -12.87
C ALA A 55 -13.04 -24.31 -13.69
N GLY A 56 -13.82 -25.37 -13.49
CA GLY A 56 -15.09 -25.59 -14.18
C GLY A 56 -16.24 -24.69 -13.73
N ASP A 57 -16.11 -24.02 -12.58
CA ASP A 57 -17.17 -23.16 -12.05
C ASP A 57 -17.20 -21.79 -12.71
N LEU A 58 -16.09 -21.37 -13.32
CA LEU A 58 -15.95 -20.07 -13.96
C LEU A 58 -16.06 -20.25 -15.48
N LYS A 59 -17.23 -19.99 -16.05
CA LYS A 59 -17.44 -20.15 -17.50
C LYS A 59 -16.75 -19.03 -18.28
N VAL A 60 -16.51 -19.26 -19.56
CA VAL A 60 -15.99 -18.20 -20.45
C VAL A 60 -16.98 -17.05 -20.49
N GLY A 61 -16.50 -15.83 -20.24
CA GLY A 61 -17.30 -14.62 -20.07
C GLY A 61 -17.65 -14.28 -18.62
N ASP A 62 -17.38 -15.17 -17.66
CA ASP A 62 -17.62 -14.92 -16.23
C ASP A 62 -16.37 -14.40 -15.51
N SER A 63 -16.59 -13.77 -14.37
CA SER A 63 -15.54 -13.40 -13.43
C SER A 63 -15.91 -13.75 -11.99
N ARG A 64 -14.89 -13.83 -11.13
CA ARG A 64 -15.00 -14.06 -9.70
C ARG A 64 -14.06 -13.10 -8.98
N THR A 65 -14.61 -12.34 -8.05
CA THR A 65 -13.81 -11.51 -7.14
C THR A 65 -13.53 -12.31 -5.87
N ILE A 66 -12.27 -12.37 -5.46
CA ILE A 66 -11.83 -13.07 -4.24
C ILE A 66 -11.08 -12.13 -3.31
N SER A 67 -11.07 -12.44 -2.01
CA SER A 67 -10.21 -11.75 -1.05
C SER A 67 -8.74 -12.07 -1.31
N TYR A 68 -7.89 -11.05 -1.41
CA TYR A 68 -6.47 -11.20 -1.72
C TYR A 68 -5.60 -10.17 -0.97
N GLY A 69 -5.57 -10.27 0.35
CA GLY A 69 -4.83 -9.33 1.19
C GLY A 69 -5.54 -7.99 1.33
N ARG A 70 -4.82 -6.88 1.15
CA ARG A 70 -5.38 -5.51 1.29
C ARG A 70 -6.45 -5.20 0.26
N TYR A 71 -6.30 -5.74 -0.94
CA TYR A 71 -7.18 -5.46 -2.08
C TYR A 71 -7.70 -6.77 -2.68
N PRO A 72 -8.96 -6.85 -3.10
CA PRO A 72 -9.47 -8.06 -3.73
C PRO A 72 -8.82 -8.31 -5.09
N ALA A 73 -8.74 -9.58 -5.48
CA ALA A 73 -8.35 -9.97 -6.83
C ALA A 73 -9.59 -10.28 -7.67
N LEU A 74 -9.56 -9.89 -8.95
CA LEU A 74 -10.56 -10.19 -9.96
C LEU A 74 -10.00 -11.27 -10.87
N VAL A 75 -10.60 -12.45 -10.85
CA VAL A 75 -10.28 -13.56 -11.75
C VAL A 75 -11.33 -13.61 -12.84
N LEU A 76 -10.92 -13.64 -14.10
CA LEU A 76 -11.78 -13.60 -15.27
C LEU A 76 -11.43 -14.77 -16.18
N ASN A 77 -12.45 -15.38 -16.77
CA ASN A 77 -12.26 -16.40 -17.79
C ASN A 77 -12.67 -15.83 -19.15
N THR A 78 -11.69 -15.54 -20.00
CA THR A 78 -11.89 -14.99 -21.35
C THR A 78 -11.78 -16.11 -22.39
N PRO A 79 -12.24 -15.91 -23.64
CA PRO A 79 -12.00 -16.88 -24.71
C PRO A 79 -10.51 -17.18 -24.96
N ALA A 80 -9.62 -16.25 -24.62
CA ALA A 80 -8.17 -16.41 -24.69
C ALA A 80 -7.55 -17.09 -23.46
N GLY A 81 -8.35 -17.44 -22.45
CA GLY A 81 -7.91 -18.11 -21.22
C GLY A 81 -8.24 -17.34 -19.94
N MET A 82 -7.90 -17.96 -18.81
CA MET A 82 -8.06 -17.36 -17.48
C MET A 82 -6.98 -16.32 -17.20
N ARG A 83 -7.39 -15.19 -16.63
CA ARG A 83 -6.52 -14.10 -16.18
C ARG A 83 -6.93 -13.64 -14.79
N ALA A 84 -6.02 -13.01 -14.07
CA ALA A 84 -6.31 -12.44 -12.77
C ALA A 84 -5.60 -11.09 -12.61
N TYR A 85 -6.32 -10.11 -12.07
CA TYR A 85 -5.82 -8.78 -11.78
C TYR A 85 -6.18 -8.38 -10.36
N LEU A 86 -5.57 -7.31 -9.86
CA LEU A 86 -6.12 -6.62 -8.70
C LEU A 86 -7.44 -5.99 -9.11
N ALA A 87 -8.51 -6.20 -8.33
CA ALA A 87 -9.83 -5.66 -8.61
C ALA A 87 -9.93 -4.15 -8.25
N VAL A 88 -8.88 -3.39 -8.55
CA VAL A 88 -8.67 -2.02 -8.08
C VAL A 88 -8.20 -1.14 -9.23
N CYS A 89 -8.93 -0.06 -9.48
CA CYS A 89 -8.56 0.93 -10.48
C CYS A 89 -7.32 1.73 -10.06
N THR A 90 -6.39 1.91 -10.98
CA THR A 90 -5.13 2.66 -10.77
C THR A 90 -5.31 4.16 -10.52
N HIS A 91 -6.51 4.72 -10.72
CA HIS A 91 -6.81 6.13 -10.48
C HIS A 91 -6.87 6.46 -8.97
N PHE A 92 -7.90 5.98 -8.28
CA PHE A 92 -8.11 6.21 -6.83
C PHE A 92 -8.69 4.97 -6.14
N ALA A 93 -8.23 3.80 -6.55
CA ALA A 93 -8.49 2.52 -5.90
C ALA A 93 -9.99 2.12 -5.77
N CYS A 94 -10.85 2.63 -6.65
CA CYS A 94 -12.22 2.12 -6.77
C CYS A 94 -12.21 0.65 -7.20
N LEU A 95 -13.16 -0.13 -6.70
CA LEU A 95 -13.32 -1.52 -7.12
C LEU A 95 -13.81 -1.58 -8.57
N VAL A 96 -13.14 -2.39 -9.38
CA VAL A 96 -13.53 -2.64 -10.78
C VAL A 96 -14.29 -3.95 -10.91
N LYS A 97 -15.09 -4.06 -11.97
CA LYS A 97 -15.83 -5.28 -12.32
C LYS A 97 -15.59 -5.64 -13.77
N TYR A 98 -15.61 -6.92 -14.08
CA TYR A 98 -15.56 -7.38 -15.46
C TYR A 98 -16.96 -7.39 -16.09
N ASP A 99 -17.09 -6.80 -17.27
CA ASP A 99 -18.24 -6.87 -18.16
C ASP A 99 -17.95 -7.89 -19.25
N GLY A 100 -18.45 -9.12 -19.07
CA GLY A 100 -18.24 -10.22 -20.00
C GLY A 100 -18.93 -10.07 -21.35
N VAL A 101 -19.88 -9.13 -21.50
CA VAL A 101 -20.52 -8.85 -22.80
C VAL A 101 -19.61 -7.99 -23.66
N LYS A 102 -18.89 -7.05 -23.04
CA LYS A 102 -17.96 -6.14 -23.73
C LYS A 102 -16.52 -6.63 -23.73
N ASP A 103 -16.20 -7.63 -22.92
CA ASP A 103 -14.84 -8.12 -22.68
C ASP A 103 -13.93 -7.02 -22.10
N GLU A 104 -14.46 -6.26 -21.14
CA GLU A 104 -13.81 -5.09 -20.52
C GLU A 104 -13.88 -5.15 -19.00
N ILE A 105 -12.86 -4.59 -18.33
CA ILE A 105 -12.89 -4.32 -16.90
C ILE A 105 -13.29 -2.85 -16.71
N VAL A 106 -14.34 -2.62 -15.93
CA VAL A 106 -15.01 -1.33 -15.80
C VAL A 106 -14.89 -0.77 -14.39
N CYS A 107 -14.46 0.49 -14.30
CA CYS A 107 -14.46 1.30 -13.09
C CYS A 107 -15.62 2.31 -13.13
N PRO A 108 -16.61 2.21 -12.22
CA PRO A 108 -17.80 3.07 -12.26
C PRO A 108 -17.55 4.49 -11.78
N CYS A 109 -16.44 4.77 -11.10
CA CYS A 109 -16.21 6.06 -10.43
C CYS A 109 -16.04 7.23 -11.42
N HIS A 110 -15.26 7.03 -12.48
CA HIS A 110 -14.95 8.07 -13.48
C HIS A 110 -14.89 7.50 -14.89
N ALA A 111 -15.71 6.49 -15.19
CA ALA A 111 -15.76 5.81 -16.48
C ALA A 111 -14.38 5.31 -16.95
N GLY A 112 -13.67 4.60 -16.07
CA GLY A 112 -12.41 3.94 -16.43
C GLY A 112 -12.69 2.60 -17.09
N PHE A 113 -12.00 2.32 -18.20
CA PHE A 113 -12.11 1.08 -18.96
C PHE A 113 -10.72 0.50 -19.17
N PHE A 114 -10.63 -0.82 -19.01
CA PHE A 114 -9.42 -1.62 -18.99
C PHE A 114 -9.70 -2.84 -19.86
N ARG A 115 -8.72 -3.31 -20.65
CA ARG A 115 -8.96 -4.46 -21.51
C ARG A 115 -8.85 -5.73 -20.67
N SER A 116 -9.62 -6.75 -21.01
CA SER A 116 -9.56 -8.02 -20.28
C SER A 116 -8.26 -8.81 -20.50
N ASP A 117 -7.50 -8.49 -21.57
CA ASP A 117 -6.31 -9.23 -21.98
C ASP A 117 -5.00 -8.71 -21.35
N ASP A 118 -4.88 -7.40 -21.13
CA ASP A 118 -3.70 -6.76 -20.54
C ASP A 118 -3.97 -5.90 -19.29
N GLY A 119 -5.23 -5.63 -18.93
CA GLY A 119 -5.63 -4.88 -17.73
C GLY A 119 -5.61 -3.38 -17.96
#